data_AF-A0A143PFC2-F1
#
_entry.id   AF-A0A143PFC2-F1
#
_cell.length_a   1.000
_cell.length_b   1.000
_cell.length_c   1.000
_cell.angle_alpha   90.00
_cell.angle_beta   90.00
_cell.angle_gamma   90.00
#
_symmetry.space_group_name_H-M   'P 1'
#
loop_
_entity.id
_entity.type
_entity.pdbx_description
1 polymer ?
#
loop_
_entity_poly.entity_id
_entity_poly.type
_entity_poly.pdbx_seq_one_letter_code
_entity_poly.pdbx_strand_id
1 'polypeptide(L)'
;MKIGLLVGREYSFPPAFIDKVNQLGQAHGITAEYVTLSGSPMDEPQRYKVIVDRISHEVEYYRGFLKLAVLSGTYVINNPFWWTADDKFFNYALMARLGVAIPRTVLLPQKAYPQDVDIQPASLRNMGYPLDWDGLLDYTGRPAILKPFSGGGWKHVYKVHTREELLAAYDGTAPYCMTLQQFVHFDKYVRCFTFGKHDILPVVYDPHARQYLIQHDYLSAEVGARVVKDAQTINEALGYEMNTIEFGIENDVPYAIDFLNPAPDFERDRITPFYFEMVVDKMARLCIDRALNGHQSNMFPKWEQMLGLGSASGFVGSPVP
;
A
#
# COMPACT_ATOMS: atom_id res chain seq x y z
N MET A 1 -1.48 -16.33 24.11
CA MET A 1 -0.84 -15.26 23.29
C MET A 1 -1.93 -14.31 22.83
N LYS A 2 -1.63 -13.01 22.71
CA LYS A 2 -2.63 -12.02 22.30
C LYS A 2 -2.32 -11.44 20.92
N ILE A 3 -3.37 -11.27 20.11
CA ILE A 3 -3.38 -10.54 18.85
C ILE A 3 -4.10 -9.22 19.09
N GLY A 4 -3.44 -8.10 18.79
CA GLY A 4 -4.02 -6.78 18.88
C GLY A 4 -4.61 -6.34 17.54
N LEU A 5 -5.77 -5.70 17.56
CA LEU A 5 -6.33 -5.03 16.40
C LEU A 5 -6.37 -3.51 16.65
N LEU A 6 -5.65 -2.73 15.83
CA LEU A 6 -5.63 -1.27 15.88
C LEU A 6 -6.38 -0.70 14.67
N VAL A 7 -7.51 -0.05 14.92
CA VAL A 7 -8.48 0.33 13.88
C VAL A 7 -8.91 1.79 13.99
N GLY A 8 -9.40 2.33 12.88
CA GLY A 8 -10.07 3.61 12.81
C GLY A 8 -11.57 3.47 13.02
N ARG A 9 -12.34 3.93 12.02
CA ARG A 9 -13.82 4.02 12.08
C ARG A 9 -14.54 2.83 11.46
N GLU A 10 -13.82 1.75 11.23
CA GLU A 10 -14.38 0.50 10.69
C GLU A 10 -15.41 -0.09 11.66
N TYR A 11 -16.47 -0.68 11.11
CA TYR A 11 -17.63 -1.16 11.87
C TYR A 11 -17.77 -2.67 11.78
N SER A 12 -17.85 -3.24 10.58
CA SER A 12 -18.21 -4.65 10.40
C SER A 12 -17.00 -5.59 10.48
N PHE A 13 -15.86 -5.19 9.92
CA PHE A 13 -14.64 -6.01 9.89
C PHE A 13 -14.04 -6.24 11.28
N PRO A 14 -13.83 -5.21 12.13
CA PRO A 14 -13.11 -5.39 13.39
C PRO A 14 -13.72 -6.43 14.36
N PRO A 15 -15.03 -6.40 14.69
CA PRO A 15 -15.61 -7.41 15.57
C PRO A 15 -15.60 -8.80 14.94
N ALA A 16 -15.90 -8.91 13.64
CA ALA A 16 -15.90 -10.20 12.94
C ALA A 16 -14.51 -10.85 12.90
N PHE A 17 -13.46 -10.05 12.69
CA PHE A 17 -12.07 -10.50 12.78
C PHE A 17 -11.73 -11.00 14.19
N ILE A 18 -12.04 -10.22 15.22
CA ILE A 18 -11.76 -10.60 16.62
C ILE A 18 -12.47 -11.92 16.97
N ASP A 19 -13.76 -12.04 16.64
CA ASP A 19 -14.54 -13.25 16.89
C ASP A 19 -13.94 -14.46 16.15
N LYS A 20 -13.56 -14.29 14.87
CA LYS A 20 -12.95 -15.36 14.08
C LYS A 20 -11.60 -15.80 14.65
N VAL A 21 -10.76 -14.86 15.07
CA VAL A 21 -9.48 -15.18 15.72
C VAL A 21 -9.70 -15.90 17.05
N ASN A 22 -10.63 -15.44 17.89
CA ASN A 22 -10.94 -16.10 19.16
C ASN A 22 -11.49 -17.51 18.96
N GLN A 23 -12.34 -17.71 17.94
CA GLN A 23 -12.86 -19.02 17.56
C GLN A 23 -11.75 -19.99 17.13
N LEU A 24 -10.91 -19.58 16.17
CA LEU A 24 -9.87 -20.45 15.60
C LEU A 24 -8.66 -20.60 16.54
N GLY A 25 -8.34 -19.56 17.30
CA GLY A 25 -7.18 -19.46 18.18
C GLY A 25 -7.34 -20.19 19.51
N GLN A 26 -8.56 -20.54 19.92
CA GLN A 26 -8.83 -21.23 21.19
C GLN A 26 -8.00 -22.50 21.36
N ALA A 27 -7.86 -23.30 20.30
CA ALA A 27 -7.07 -24.54 20.31
C ALA A 27 -5.56 -24.32 20.56
N HIS A 28 -5.10 -23.08 20.40
CA HIS A 28 -3.70 -22.67 20.52
C HIS A 28 -3.45 -21.72 21.70
N GLY A 29 -4.47 -21.44 22.52
CA GLY A 29 -4.39 -20.42 23.58
C GLY A 29 -4.15 -19.01 23.03
N ILE A 30 -4.67 -18.71 21.84
CA ILE A 30 -4.60 -17.40 21.18
C ILE A 30 -5.93 -16.68 21.32
N THR A 31 -5.89 -15.40 21.68
CA THR A 31 -7.06 -14.52 21.70
C THR A 31 -6.77 -13.22 20.96
N ALA A 32 -7.82 -12.51 20.53
CA ALA A 32 -7.77 -11.19 19.95
C ALA A 32 -8.60 -10.17 20.74
N GLU A 33 -8.12 -8.94 20.76
CA GLU A 33 -8.80 -7.78 21.34
C GLU A 33 -8.39 -6.50 20.62
N TYR A 34 -9.14 -5.43 20.81
CA TYR A 34 -8.72 -4.10 20.38
C TYR A 34 -7.45 -3.67 21.14
N VAL A 35 -6.55 -2.99 20.44
CA VAL A 35 -5.43 -2.30 21.07
C VAL A 35 -5.95 -1.01 21.70
N THR A 36 -5.86 -0.91 23.02
CA THR A 36 -6.20 0.31 23.78
C THR A 36 -4.93 0.98 24.29
N LEU A 37 -4.79 2.27 24.01
CA LEU A 37 -3.62 3.09 24.35
C LEU A 37 -4.05 4.32 25.13
N SER A 38 -3.28 4.69 26.16
CA SER A 38 -3.54 5.83 27.04
C SER A 38 -2.25 6.60 27.39
N GLY A 39 -1.29 6.61 26.46
CA GLY A 39 0.12 6.91 26.71
C GLY A 39 0.94 5.62 26.67
N SER A 40 2.13 5.68 26.06
CA SER A 40 3.02 4.53 25.86
C SER A 40 4.42 4.86 26.38
N PRO A 41 4.79 4.39 27.58
CA PRO A 41 6.15 4.51 28.08
C PRO A 41 7.16 3.85 27.14
N MET A 42 8.39 4.40 27.03
CA MET A 42 9.41 3.87 26.14
C MET A 42 9.88 2.44 26.48
N ASP A 43 9.65 2.00 27.70
CA ASP A 43 10.02 0.69 28.25
C ASP A 43 8.81 -0.24 28.42
N GLU A 44 7.69 0.07 27.75
CA GLU A 44 6.47 -0.73 27.84
C GLU A 44 6.73 -2.19 27.40
N PRO A 45 6.39 -3.19 28.24
CA PRO A 45 6.63 -4.59 27.91
C PRO A 45 5.74 -5.04 26.76
N GLN A 46 6.16 -6.12 26.07
CA GLN A 46 5.39 -6.70 24.98
C GLN A 46 4.00 -7.18 25.46
N ARG A 47 2.94 -6.48 25.01
CA ARG A 47 1.54 -6.85 25.28
C ARG A 47 0.96 -7.85 24.27
N TYR A 48 1.36 -7.73 23.00
CA TYR A 48 0.81 -8.48 21.88
C TYR A 48 1.91 -9.25 21.15
N LYS A 49 1.58 -10.44 20.66
CA LYS A 49 2.47 -11.19 19.76
C LYS A 49 2.35 -10.71 18.32
N VAL A 50 1.13 -10.38 17.91
CA VAL A 50 0.85 -9.80 16.59
C VAL A 50 -0.05 -8.58 16.78
N ILE A 51 0.15 -7.52 16.00
CA ILE A 51 -0.79 -6.41 15.87
C ILE A 51 -1.14 -6.24 14.39
N VAL A 52 -2.43 -6.10 14.08
CA VAL A 52 -2.90 -5.64 12.78
C VAL A 52 -3.13 -4.13 12.85
N ASP A 53 -2.36 -3.39 12.08
CA ASP A 53 -2.43 -1.95 11.94
C ASP A 53 -3.32 -1.57 10.75
N ARG A 54 -4.39 -0.83 11.05
CA ARG A 54 -5.35 -0.36 10.05
C ARG A 54 -5.49 1.16 10.00
N ILE A 55 -4.70 1.90 10.80
CA ILE A 55 -4.94 3.34 10.99
C ILE A 55 -3.70 4.18 11.30
N SER A 56 -2.53 3.58 11.58
CA SER A 56 -1.35 4.36 11.97
C SER A 56 -0.85 5.31 10.88
N HIS A 57 -1.29 5.12 9.64
CA HIS A 57 -1.02 6.05 8.55
C HIS A 57 -1.57 7.45 8.74
N GLU A 58 -2.65 7.58 9.53
CA GLU A 58 -3.28 8.88 9.83
C GLU A 58 -2.91 9.42 11.21
N VAL A 59 -2.46 8.56 12.13
CA VAL A 59 -2.25 8.93 13.55
C VAL A 59 -0.81 8.63 13.97
N GLU A 60 0.00 9.68 14.09
CA GLU A 60 1.42 9.56 14.44
C GLU A 60 1.66 8.86 15.78
N TYR A 61 0.81 9.12 16.78
CA TYR A 61 0.89 8.46 18.09
C TYR A 61 0.80 6.93 17.97
N TYR A 62 -0.14 6.44 17.16
CA TYR A 62 -0.31 5.01 16.88
C TYR A 62 0.90 4.45 16.15
N ARG A 63 1.43 5.18 15.16
CA ARG A 63 2.64 4.77 14.44
C ARG A 63 3.86 4.67 15.36
N GLY A 64 4.02 5.63 16.29
CA GLY A 64 5.08 5.61 17.30
C GLY A 64 4.97 4.38 18.21
N PHE A 65 3.77 4.09 18.73
CA PHE A 65 3.51 2.89 19.52
C PHE A 65 3.82 1.60 18.75
N LEU A 66 3.43 1.48 17.49
CA LEU A 66 3.69 0.27 16.71
C LEU A 66 5.18 0.04 16.47
N LYS A 67 5.98 1.10 16.27
CA LYS A 67 7.44 0.99 16.18
C LYS A 67 8.05 0.49 17.50
N LEU A 68 7.56 0.98 18.63
CA LEU A 68 7.92 0.46 19.95
C LEU A 68 7.48 -1.00 20.11
N ALA A 69 6.29 -1.38 19.67
CA ALA A 69 5.81 -2.75 19.74
C ALA A 69 6.72 -3.70 18.95
N VAL A 70 7.17 -3.30 17.75
CA VAL A 70 8.15 -4.06 16.95
C VAL A 70 9.49 -4.16 17.68
N LEU A 71 9.98 -3.08 18.30
CA LEU A 71 11.20 -3.07 19.11
C LEU A 71 11.10 -4.08 20.28
N SER A 72 9.93 -4.19 20.91
CA SER A 72 9.63 -5.16 21.96
C SER A 72 9.32 -6.58 21.44
N GLY A 73 9.54 -6.85 20.15
CA GLY A 73 9.39 -8.18 19.54
C GLY A 73 7.98 -8.53 19.06
N THR A 74 7.10 -7.55 18.89
CA THR A 74 5.75 -7.74 18.31
C THR A 74 5.83 -7.81 16.79
N TYR A 75 5.11 -8.76 16.19
CA TYR A 75 4.90 -8.77 14.74
C TYR A 75 3.81 -7.77 14.38
N VAL A 76 4.05 -6.85 13.43
CA VAL A 76 3.03 -5.85 13.02
C VAL A 76 2.72 -6.01 11.54
N ILE A 77 1.42 -6.14 11.23
CA ILE A 77 0.88 -6.23 9.85
C ILE A 77 0.10 -4.94 9.56
N ASN A 78 0.52 -4.07 8.65
CA ASN A 78 1.80 -4.09 7.94
C ASN A 78 2.92 -3.49 8.78
N ASN A 79 4.17 -3.75 8.36
CA ASN A 79 5.34 -3.19 9.00
C ASN A 79 5.27 -1.64 9.06
N PRO A 80 5.29 -1.02 10.26
CA PRO A 80 5.10 0.42 10.44
C PRO A 80 6.31 1.25 9.97
N PHE A 81 7.47 0.64 9.78
CA PHE A 81 8.66 1.32 9.24
C PHE A 81 8.53 1.52 7.74
N TRP A 82 8.27 0.44 7.00
CA TRP A 82 8.15 0.53 5.54
C TRP A 82 6.96 1.39 5.12
N TRP A 83 5.81 1.24 5.77
CA TRP A 83 4.63 2.06 5.49
C TRP A 83 4.83 3.56 5.79
N THR A 84 5.88 3.91 6.56
CA THR A 84 6.28 5.32 6.71
C THR A 84 7.14 5.80 5.54
N ALA A 85 7.96 4.91 4.99
CA ALA A 85 9.05 5.26 4.08
C ALA A 85 8.67 5.22 2.60
N ASP A 86 7.66 4.42 2.23
CA ASP A 86 7.38 4.16 0.83
C ASP A 86 6.41 5.17 0.20
N ASP A 87 6.46 5.24 -1.13
CA ASP A 87 5.70 6.19 -1.93
C ASP A 87 5.37 5.63 -3.31
N LYS A 88 4.37 6.21 -3.98
CA LYS A 88 3.91 5.69 -5.27
C LYS A 88 5.00 5.76 -6.33
N PHE A 89 5.80 6.81 -6.38
CA PHE A 89 6.80 7.00 -7.43
C PHE A 89 7.91 5.95 -7.36
N PHE A 90 8.52 5.76 -6.18
CA PHE A 90 9.51 4.70 -5.97
C PHE A 90 8.91 3.33 -6.28
N ASN A 91 7.70 3.06 -5.77
CA ASN A 91 7.01 1.79 -5.96
C ASN A 91 6.78 1.48 -7.44
N TYR A 92 6.35 2.44 -8.26
CA TYR A 92 6.25 2.27 -9.74
C TYR A 92 7.60 2.02 -10.41
N ALA A 93 8.62 2.81 -10.06
CA ALA A 93 9.95 2.67 -10.64
C ALA A 93 10.55 1.30 -10.34
N LEU A 94 10.35 0.79 -9.13
CA LEU A 94 10.76 -0.55 -8.73
C LEU A 94 10.01 -1.64 -9.50
N MET A 95 8.68 -1.54 -9.58
CA MET A 95 7.85 -2.54 -10.27
C MET A 95 8.17 -2.64 -11.76
N ALA A 96 8.44 -1.51 -12.42
CA ALA A 96 8.91 -1.50 -13.80
C ALA A 96 10.20 -2.32 -13.99
N ARG A 97 11.15 -2.20 -13.06
CA ARG A 97 12.43 -2.95 -13.09
C ARG A 97 12.26 -4.44 -12.78
N LEU A 98 11.20 -4.80 -12.05
CA LEU A 98 10.83 -6.20 -11.77
C LEU A 98 9.93 -6.81 -12.85
N GLY A 99 9.68 -6.09 -13.95
CA GLY A 99 8.93 -6.61 -15.11
C GLY A 99 7.41 -6.61 -14.95
N VAL A 100 6.88 -5.94 -13.92
CA VAL A 100 5.44 -5.69 -13.76
C VAL A 100 5.04 -4.58 -14.72
N ALA A 101 3.95 -4.77 -15.46
CA ALA A 101 3.43 -3.74 -16.35
C ALA A 101 2.85 -2.59 -15.51
N ILE A 102 3.37 -1.38 -15.72
CA ILE A 102 2.96 -0.17 -15.01
C ILE A 102 2.77 0.99 -15.99
N PRO A 103 1.91 1.96 -15.69
CA PRO A 103 1.80 3.19 -16.47
C PRO A 103 3.07 4.04 -16.35
N ARG A 104 3.53 4.62 -17.46
CA ARG A 104 4.65 5.59 -17.44
C ARG A 104 4.32 6.71 -16.47
N THR A 105 5.21 6.95 -15.51
CA THR A 105 4.99 7.87 -14.40
C THR A 105 6.19 8.78 -14.23
N VAL A 106 5.95 10.07 -13.97
CA VAL A 106 6.99 11.04 -13.64
C VAL A 106 6.64 11.77 -12.34
N LEU A 107 7.65 12.02 -11.50
CA LEU A 107 7.54 12.82 -10.29
C LEU A 107 7.68 14.30 -10.65
N LEU A 108 6.78 15.13 -10.14
CA LEU A 108 6.81 16.58 -10.35
C LEU A 108 7.34 17.27 -9.09
N PRO A 109 8.11 18.37 -9.23
CA PRO A 109 8.39 19.23 -8.09
C PRO A 109 7.09 19.79 -7.50
N GLN A 110 7.12 20.17 -6.23
CA GLN A 110 5.97 20.77 -5.55
C GLN A 110 5.69 22.18 -6.06
N LYS A 111 4.41 22.52 -6.19
CA LYS A 111 3.98 23.89 -6.51
C LYS A 111 4.35 24.89 -5.39
N ALA A 112 4.15 24.47 -4.15
CA ALA A 112 4.56 25.17 -2.93
C ALA A 112 4.71 24.18 -1.78
N TYR A 113 5.30 24.63 -0.66
CA TYR A 113 5.67 23.81 0.48
C TYR A 113 4.77 24.12 1.70
N PRO A 114 4.63 23.21 2.67
CA PRO A 114 3.90 23.47 3.91
C PRO A 114 4.49 24.68 4.66
N GLN A 115 3.63 25.45 5.35
CA GLN A 115 4.04 26.70 6.01
C GLN A 115 5.02 26.51 7.16
N ASP A 116 5.03 25.33 7.77
CA ASP A 116 5.90 24.91 8.87
C ASP A 116 7.27 24.40 8.40
N VAL A 117 7.52 24.36 7.09
CA VAL A 117 8.82 23.98 6.51
C VAL A 117 9.56 25.22 6.01
N ASP A 118 10.76 25.47 6.55
CA ASP A 118 11.63 26.57 6.11
C ASP A 118 12.35 26.24 4.79
N ILE A 119 11.64 26.44 3.66
CA ILE A 119 12.19 26.32 2.31
C ILE A 119 12.43 27.72 1.74
N GLN A 120 13.70 28.04 1.49
CA GLN A 120 14.13 29.27 0.82
C GLN A 120 14.47 28.99 -0.65
N PRO A 121 14.48 30.01 -1.55
CA PRO A 121 14.90 29.82 -2.94
C PRO A 121 16.28 29.14 -3.08
N ALA A 122 17.21 29.45 -2.17
CA ALA A 122 18.53 28.82 -2.13
C ALA A 122 18.50 27.32 -1.79
N SER A 123 17.44 26.82 -1.16
CA SER A 123 17.21 25.38 -0.91
C SER A 123 16.84 24.64 -2.21
N LEU A 124 16.31 25.35 -3.21
CA LEU A 124 15.84 24.79 -4.48
C LEU A 124 16.87 24.88 -5.62
N ARG A 125 18.15 25.12 -5.29
CA ARG A 125 19.23 25.29 -6.28
C ARG A 125 19.43 24.12 -7.25
N ASN A 126 18.97 22.92 -6.87
CA ASN A 126 19.04 21.71 -7.70
C ASN A 126 17.85 21.57 -8.67
N MET A 127 16.86 22.46 -8.60
CA MET A 127 15.67 22.41 -9.44
C MET A 127 15.93 23.13 -10.77
N GLY A 128 15.87 22.39 -11.87
CA GLY A 128 15.85 22.96 -13.21
C GLY A 128 14.53 23.70 -13.45
N TYR A 129 14.60 24.96 -13.91
CA TYR A 129 13.43 25.76 -14.26
C TYR A 129 13.73 26.65 -15.49
N PRO A 130 12.78 26.88 -16.42
CA PRO A 130 11.40 26.35 -16.44
C PRO A 130 11.34 24.84 -16.69
N LEU A 131 10.24 24.21 -16.25
CA LEU A 131 9.97 22.80 -16.52
C LEU A 131 9.45 22.62 -17.95
N ASP A 132 9.90 21.55 -18.61
CA ASP A 132 9.42 21.13 -19.93
C ASP A 132 8.10 20.37 -19.82
N TRP A 133 7.00 21.11 -19.64
CA TRP A 133 5.66 20.53 -19.47
C TRP A 133 5.18 19.73 -20.68
N ASP A 134 5.55 20.15 -21.89
CA ASP A 134 5.18 19.44 -23.11
C ASP A 134 5.93 18.11 -23.20
N GLY A 135 7.24 18.10 -22.92
CA GLY A 135 8.03 16.86 -22.85
C GLY A 135 7.53 15.87 -21.78
N LEU A 136 7.09 16.37 -20.62
CA LEU A 136 6.50 15.52 -19.57
C LEU A 136 5.16 14.87 -20.01
N LEU A 137 4.32 15.63 -20.72
CA LEU A 137 3.09 15.11 -21.30
C LEU A 137 3.34 14.18 -22.49
N ASP A 138 4.39 14.41 -23.27
CA ASP A 138 4.79 13.52 -24.36
C ASP A 138 5.31 12.18 -23.81
N TYR A 139 6.06 12.20 -22.71
CA TYR A 139 6.51 10.99 -22.01
C TYR A 139 5.32 10.19 -21.43
N THR A 140 4.41 10.86 -20.71
CA THR A 140 3.27 10.16 -20.07
C THR A 140 2.16 9.80 -21.06
N GLY A 141 2.02 10.56 -22.14
CA GLY A 141 0.90 10.46 -23.08
C GLY A 141 -0.30 11.31 -22.65
N ARG A 142 -1.28 11.44 -23.54
CA ARG A 142 -2.52 12.18 -23.32
C ARG A 142 -3.73 11.26 -23.56
N PRO A 143 -4.72 11.19 -22.65
CA PRO A 143 -4.74 11.87 -21.35
C PRO A 143 -3.72 11.31 -20.35
N ALA A 144 -3.37 12.13 -19.36
CA ALA A 144 -2.57 11.76 -18.21
C ALA A 144 -3.39 11.97 -16.91
N ILE A 145 -2.96 11.32 -15.83
CA ILE A 145 -3.51 11.46 -14.49
C ILE A 145 -2.49 12.18 -13.61
N LEU A 146 -2.86 13.37 -13.12
CA LEU A 146 -2.13 14.07 -12.06
C LEU A 146 -2.69 13.62 -10.71
N LYS A 147 -1.84 13.08 -9.83
CA LYS A 147 -2.24 12.62 -8.48
C LYS A 147 -1.11 12.75 -7.46
N PRO A 148 -1.40 12.85 -6.15
CA PRO A 148 -0.36 12.93 -5.12
C PRO A 148 0.58 11.72 -5.17
N PHE A 149 1.87 11.96 -4.92
CA PHE A 149 2.88 10.87 -4.87
C PHE A 149 2.71 9.96 -3.64
N SER A 150 2.08 10.48 -2.58
CA SER A 150 1.81 9.78 -1.33
C SER A 150 0.37 10.05 -0.86
N GLY A 151 -0.13 9.15 -0.01
CA GLY A 151 -1.50 9.22 0.51
C GLY A 151 -2.55 8.53 -0.39
N GLY A 152 -3.81 8.64 0.03
CA GLY A 152 -4.96 7.97 -0.58
C GLY A 152 -6.25 8.78 -0.51
N GLY A 153 -7.37 8.14 -0.81
CA GLY A 153 -8.70 8.75 -0.68
C GLY A 153 -9.12 9.67 -1.83
N TRP A 154 -8.52 9.52 -3.03
CA TRP A 154 -8.94 10.21 -4.27
C TRP A 154 -8.88 11.74 -4.23
N LYS A 155 -8.19 12.32 -3.25
CA LYS A 155 -7.96 13.76 -3.17
C LYS A 155 -6.93 14.18 -4.23
N HIS A 156 -7.17 15.30 -4.90
CA HIS A 156 -6.27 15.86 -5.94
C HIS A 156 -5.94 14.91 -7.11
N VAL A 157 -6.92 14.12 -7.56
CA VAL A 157 -6.78 13.29 -8.77
C VAL A 157 -7.44 13.98 -9.95
N TYR A 158 -6.66 14.32 -10.96
CA TYR A 158 -7.12 15.05 -12.15
C TYR A 158 -6.77 14.26 -13.41
N LYS A 159 -7.73 14.14 -14.33
CA LYS A 159 -7.48 13.66 -15.69
C LYS A 159 -7.26 14.86 -16.59
N VAL A 160 -6.09 14.95 -17.20
CA VAL A 160 -5.65 16.10 -18.01
C VAL A 160 -5.35 15.66 -19.42
N HIS A 161 -5.84 16.44 -20.39
CA HIS A 161 -5.72 16.19 -21.83
C HIS A 161 -4.73 17.15 -22.49
N THR A 162 -4.56 18.35 -21.94
CA THR A 162 -3.69 19.39 -22.50
C THR A 162 -2.73 19.96 -21.45
N ARG A 163 -1.76 20.74 -21.91
CA ARG A 163 -0.82 21.47 -21.05
C ARG A 163 -1.54 22.46 -20.14
N GLU A 164 -2.55 23.15 -20.66
CA GLU A 164 -3.33 24.14 -19.93
C GLU A 164 -4.10 23.49 -18.78
N GLU A 165 -4.72 22.33 -19.05
CA GLU A 165 -5.41 21.55 -18.00
C GLU A 165 -4.43 21.04 -16.94
N LEU A 166 -3.24 20.56 -17.35
CA LEU A 166 -2.18 20.15 -16.42
C LEU A 166 -1.74 21.30 -15.52
N LEU A 167 -1.44 22.47 -16.09
CA LEU A 167 -0.99 23.64 -15.32
C LEU A 167 -2.08 24.14 -14.37
N ALA A 168 -3.33 24.23 -14.85
CA ALA A 168 -4.46 24.64 -14.02
C ALA A 168 -4.68 23.68 -12.84
N ALA A 169 -4.58 22.37 -13.06
CA ALA A 169 -4.66 21.38 -11.98
C ALA A 169 -3.47 21.52 -11.02
N TYR A 170 -2.23 21.58 -11.54
CA TYR A 170 -0.98 21.68 -10.77
C TYR A 170 -0.93 22.91 -9.86
N ASP A 171 -1.43 24.05 -10.32
CA ASP A 171 -1.48 25.28 -9.52
C ASP A 171 -2.37 25.15 -8.27
N GLY A 172 -3.31 24.19 -8.27
CA GLY A 172 -4.18 23.87 -7.15
C GLY A 172 -3.69 22.74 -6.23
N THR A 173 -2.48 22.19 -6.43
CA THR A 173 -2.03 21.01 -5.68
C THR A 173 -1.11 21.32 -4.49
N ALA A 174 -0.81 22.58 -4.20
CA ALA A 174 -0.01 22.91 -3.03
C ALA A 174 -0.67 22.41 -1.72
N PRO A 175 0.11 21.91 -0.75
CA PRO A 175 1.56 21.77 -0.76
C PRO A 175 2.05 20.39 -1.25
N TYR A 176 1.19 19.59 -1.88
CA TYR A 176 1.47 18.19 -2.18
C TYR A 176 2.48 18.01 -3.31
N CYS A 177 3.37 17.03 -3.15
CA CYS A 177 4.20 16.52 -4.23
C CYS A 177 3.35 15.60 -5.11
N MET A 178 3.50 15.71 -6.43
CA MET A 178 2.59 15.12 -7.40
C MET A 178 3.31 14.18 -8.35
N THR A 179 2.57 13.21 -8.89
CA THR A 179 2.99 12.40 -10.02
C THR A 179 2.07 12.67 -11.21
N LEU A 180 2.66 12.74 -12.41
CA LEU A 180 1.93 12.71 -13.67
C LEU A 180 2.10 11.31 -14.25
N GLN A 181 1.00 10.64 -14.53
CA GLN A 181 0.98 9.23 -14.90
C GLN A 181 0.17 9.00 -16.17
N GLN A 182 0.64 8.11 -17.04
CA GLN A 182 -0.11 7.64 -18.21
C GLN A 182 -1.50 7.14 -17.79
N PHE A 183 -2.53 7.59 -18.50
CA PHE A 183 -3.85 6.97 -18.37
C PHE A 183 -3.86 5.64 -19.13
N VAL A 184 -4.16 4.54 -18.43
CA VAL A 184 -4.33 3.21 -19.05
C VAL A 184 -5.77 3.07 -19.52
N HIS A 185 -5.96 2.74 -20.80
CA HIS A 185 -7.29 2.48 -21.36
C HIS A 185 -7.63 1.00 -21.20
N PHE A 186 -8.26 0.65 -20.08
CA PHE A 186 -8.61 -0.73 -19.78
C PHE A 186 -10.09 -1.04 -20.06
N ASP A 187 -10.37 -2.28 -20.48
CA ASP A 187 -11.73 -2.82 -20.64
C ASP A 187 -12.15 -3.66 -19.42
N LYS A 188 -11.17 -4.24 -18.71
CA LYS A 188 -11.40 -4.96 -17.46
C LYS A 188 -10.64 -4.35 -16.30
N TYR A 189 -11.20 -4.48 -15.11
CA TYR A 189 -10.62 -3.94 -13.90
C TYR A 189 -10.78 -4.92 -12.74
N VAL A 190 -9.69 -5.22 -12.07
CA VAL A 190 -9.67 -6.11 -10.90
C VAL A 190 -8.89 -5.49 -9.76
N ARG A 191 -9.34 -5.78 -8.54
CA ARG A 191 -8.58 -5.53 -7.31
C ARG A 191 -8.09 -6.85 -6.76
N CYS A 192 -6.95 -6.87 -6.10
CA CYS A 192 -6.36 -8.07 -5.53
C CYS A 192 -6.19 -7.89 -4.03
N PHE A 193 -7.03 -8.56 -3.24
CA PHE A 193 -6.84 -8.62 -1.80
C PHE A 193 -5.68 -9.54 -1.48
N THR A 194 -4.77 -9.06 -0.64
CA THR A 194 -3.55 -9.78 -0.27
C THR A 194 -3.61 -10.21 1.18
N PHE A 195 -3.18 -11.45 1.43
CA PHE A 195 -2.96 -12.00 2.76
C PHE A 195 -1.58 -12.69 2.80
N GLY A 196 -0.67 -12.21 3.65
CA GLY A 196 0.65 -12.81 3.85
C GLY A 196 1.56 -12.80 2.61
N LYS A 197 1.43 -11.78 1.73
CA LYS A 197 2.14 -11.57 0.45
C LYS A 197 1.72 -12.47 -0.70
N HIS A 198 1.46 -13.76 -0.45
CA HIS A 198 1.29 -14.76 -1.51
C HIS A 198 -0.14 -15.25 -1.72
N ASP A 199 -1.00 -15.18 -0.70
CA ASP A 199 -2.42 -15.52 -0.85
C ASP A 199 -3.14 -14.30 -1.44
N ILE A 200 -3.38 -14.37 -2.74
CA ILE A 200 -3.99 -13.29 -3.53
C ILE A 200 -5.39 -13.72 -3.92
N LEU A 201 -6.36 -12.84 -3.65
CA LEU A 201 -7.74 -12.98 -4.08
C LEU A 201 -8.08 -11.87 -5.09
N PRO A 202 -8.01 -12.15 -6.40
CA PRO A 202 -8.52 -11.25 -7.43
C PRO A 202 -10.04 -11.13 -7.31
N VAL A 203 -10.53 -9.90 -7.29
CA VAL A 203 -11.94 -9.56 -7.21
C VAL A 203 -12.28 -8.54 -8.30
N VAL A 204 -13.40 -8.76 -8.97
CA VAL A 204 -13.88 -7.81 -9.99
C VAL A 204 -14.40 -6.56 -9.28
N TYR A 205 -13.99 -5.40 -9.78
CA TYR A 205 -14.47 -4.12 -9.27
C TYR A 205 -14.93 -3.25 -10.42
N ASP A 206 -16.13 -2.70 -10.30
CA ASP A 206 -16.66 -1.71 -11.22
C ASP A 206 -16.29 -0.31 -10.70
N PRO A 207 -15.34 0.41 -11.32
CA PRO A 207 -14.92 1.73 -10.87
C PRO A 207 -15.97 2.83 -11.11
N HIS A 208 -16.93 2.62 -12.01
CA HIS A 208 -18.01 3.57 -12.29
C HIS A 208 -19.11 3.47 -11.24
N ALA A 209 -19.59 2.26 -10.96
CA ALA A 209 -20.59 2.02 -9.92
C ALA A 209 -19.97 1.93 -8.50
N ARG A 210 -18.64 1.87 -8.41
CA ARG A 210 -17.85 1.78 -7.16
C ARG A 210 -18.22 0.56 -6.31
N GLN A 211 -18.41 -0.59 -6.94
CA GLN A 211 -18.87 -1.82 -6.30
C GLN A 211 -18.01 -3.03 -6.65
N TYR A 212 -17.93 -3.98 -5.72
CA TYR A 212 -17.31 -5.29 -5.96
C TYR A 212 -18.33 -6.26 -6.54
N LEU A 213 -17.89 -7.07 -7.50
CA LEU A 213 -18.74 -8.03 -8.21
C LEU A 213 -18.23 -9.46 -8.00
N ILE A 214 -19.15 -10.41 -7.88
CA ILE A 214 -18.83 -11.85 -7.78
C ILE A 214 -18.94 -12.44 -9.18
N GLN A 215 -17.79 -12.61 -9.86
CA GLN A 215 -17.71 -13.15 -11.22
C GLN A 215 -16.46 -14.02 -11.36
N HIS A 216 -16.66 -15.33 -11.53
CA HIS A 216 -15.57 -16.32 -11.43
C HIS A 216 -14.80 -16.57 -12.74
N ASP A 217 -15.32 -16.10 -13.89
CA ASP A 217 -14.71 -16.27 -15.23
C ASP A 217 -14.44 -14.92 -15.93
N TYR A 218 -14.14 -13.88 -15.14
CA TYR A 218 -13.96 -12.53 -15.67
C TYR A 218 -12.65 -12.36 -16.47
N LEU A 219 -11.58 -13.00 -16.01
CA LEU A 219 -10.27 -13.01 -16.69
C LEU A 219 -10.04 -14.38 -17.34
N SER A 220 -9.30 -14.40 -18.45
CA SER A 220 -8.76 -15.67 -18.97
C SER A 220 -7.79 -16.27 -17.95
N ALA A 221 -7.57 -17.59 -18.01
CA ALA A 221 -6.67 -18.28 -17.08
C ALA A 221 -5.25 -17.69 -17.12
N GLU A 222 -4.76 -17.30 -18.29
CA GLU A 222 -3.44 -16.69 -18.48
C GLU A 222 -3.36 -15.30 -17.83
N VAL A 223 -4.33 -14.42 -18.09
CA VAL A 223 -4.36 -13.07 -17.51
C VAL A 223 -4.55 -13.14 -16.00
N GLY A 224 -5.43 -14.02 -15.51
CA GLY A 224 -5.63 -14.25 -14.08
C GLY A 224 -4.35 -14.72 -13.38
N ALA A 225 -3.63 -15.69 -13.97
CA ALA A 225 -2.35 -16.14 -13.42
C ALA A 225 -1.30 -15.03 -13.40
N ARG A 226 -1.26 -14.18 -14.43
CA ARG A 226 -0.35 -13.03 -14.48
C ARG A 226 -0.69 -11.99 -13.41
N VAL A 227 -1.96 -11.66 -13.22
CA VAL A 227 -2.43 -10.74 -12.16
C VAL A 227 -2.00 -11.23 -10.78
N VAL A 228 -2.20 -12.52 -10.49
CA VAL A 228 -1.78 -13.12 -9.21
C VAL A 228 -0.27 -13.02 -9.04
N LYS A 229 0.52 -13.41 -10.06
CA LYS A 229 1.99 -13.36 -10.00
C LYS A 229 2.52 -11.93 -9.79
N ASP A 230 1.96 -10.95 -10.49
CA ASP A 230 2.41 -9.56 -10.38
C ASP A 230 2.03 -8.98 -9.02
N ALA A 231 0.86 -9.34 -8.47
CA ALA A 231 0.47 -8.99 -7.10
C ALA A 231 1.43 -9.59 -6.06
N GLN A 232 1.81 -10.86 -6.20
CA GLN A 232 2.80 -11.51 -5.34
C GLN A 232 4.15 -10.79 -5.42
N THR A 233 4.61 -10.48 -6.63
CA THR A 233 5.87 -9.74 -6.88
C THR A 233 5.87 -8.38 -6.17
N ILE A 234 4.79 -7.62 -6.31
CA ILE A 234 4.60 -6.32 -5.64
C ILE A 234 4.73 -6.48 -4.12
N ASN A 235 3.98 -7.41 -3.54
CA ASN A 235 3.92 -7.60 -2.10
C ASN A 235 5.22 -8.17 -1.51
N GLU A 236 5.92 -9.03 -2.24
CA GLU A 236 7.25 -9.53 -1.85
C GLU A 236 8.28 -8.41 -1.84
N ALA A 237 8.31 -7.62 -2.92
CA ALA A 237 9.27 -6.53 -3.11
C ALA A 237 9.07 -5.38 -2.13
N LEU A 238 7.81 -5.03 -1.85
CA LEU A 238 7.43 -3.92 -0.94
C LEU A 238 7.11 -4.39 0.48
N GLY A 239 7.07 -5.69 0.73
CA GLY A 239 6.87 -6.23 2.08
C GLY A 239 5.43 -6.21 2.59
N TYR A 240 4.44 -5.97 1.74
CA TYR A 240 3.03 -5.90 2.12
C TYR A 240 2.39 -7.28 2.37
N GLU A 241 1.87 -7.50 3.57
CA GLU A 241 1.12 -8.71 3.92
C GLU A 241 -0.39 -8.52 3.86
N MET A 242 -0.85 -7.28 4.00
CA MET A 242 -2.25 -6.90 3.84
C MET A 242 -2.30 -5.73 2.87
N ASN A 243 -2.89 -5.90 1.69
CA ASN A 243 -2.89 -4.87 0.66
C ASN A 243 -4.05 -5.08 -0.31
N THR A 244 -4.39 -4.02 -1.04
CA THR A 244 -5.23 -4.08 -2.23
C THR A 244 -4.48 -3.51 -3.42
N ILE A 245 -4.28 -4.34 -4.44
CA ILE A 245 -3.61 -3.96 -5.68
C ILE A 245 -4.66 -3.83 -6.78
N GLU A 246 -4.65 -2.72 -7.51
CA GLU A 246 -5.57 -2.42 -8.60
C GLU A 246 -4.88 -2.66 -9.95
N PHE A 247 -5.50 -3.46 -10.80
CA PHE A 247 -5.07 -3.70 -12.18
C PHE A 247 -6.14 -3.24 -13.18
N GLY A 248 -5.71 -2.42 -14.13
CA GLY A 248 -6.44 -2.18 -15.37
C GLY A 248 -5.90 -3.11 -16.45
N ILE A 249 -6.77 -3.88 -17.09
CA ILE A 249 -6.39 -4.81 -18.16
C ILE A 249 -6.63 -4.12 -19.50
N GLU A 250 -5.58 -3.94 -20.30
CA GLU A 250 -5.65 -3.38 -21.65
C GLU A 250 -5.08 -4.43 -22.61
N ASN A 251 -5.90 -4.95 -23.54
CA ASN A 251 -5.49 -5.97 -24.51
C ASN A 251 -4.78 -7.16 -23.84
N ASP A 252 -5.40 -7.73 -22.81
CA ASP A 252 -4.87 -8.84 -21.98
C ASP A 252 -3.58 -8.53 -21.20
N VAL A 253 -3.12 -7.27 -21.17
CA VAL A 253 -1.98 -6.84 -20.34
C VAL A 253 -2.48 -6.25 -19.02
N PRO A 254 -2.15 -6.84 -17.85
CA PRO A 254 -2.54 -6.32 -16.55
C PRO A 254 -1.60 -5.20 -16.08
N TYR A 255 -1.99 -3.95 -16.27
CA TYR A 255 -1.25 -2.80 -15.74
C TYR A 255 -1.59 -2.59 -14.27
N ALA A 256 -0.61 -2.67 -13.38
CA ALA A 256 -0.78 -2.26 -11.98
C ALA A 256 -0.86 -0.73 -11.91
N ILE A 257 -2.01 -0.20 -11.49
CA ILE A 257 -2.34 1.25 -11.56
C ILE A 257 -2.59 1.91 -10.21
N ASP A 258 -2.71 1.11 -9.15
CA ASP A 258 -2.53 1.54 -7.75
C ASP A 258 -2.24 0.32 -6.87
N PHE A 259 -1.29 0.41 -5.95
CA PHE A 259 -0.90 -0.71 -5.07
C PHE A 259 -0.33 -0.27 -3.73
N LEU A 260 -0.51 1.00 -3.38
CA LEU A 260 -0.15 1.58 -2.09
C LEU A 260 -1.39 1.64 -1.19
N ASN A 261 -2.04 0.49 -0.93
CA ASN A 261 -3.27 0.40 -0.13
C ASN A 261 -3.15 -0.58 1.06
N PRO A 262 -2.19 -0.38 1.97
CA PRO A 262 -1.89 -1.30 3.08
C PRO A 262 -2.92 -1.36 4.22
N ALA A 263 -4.01 -0.60 4.13
CA ALA A 263 -5.21 -0.76 4.97
C ALA A 263 -6.47 -0.77 4.08
N PRO A 264 -6.75 -1.89 3.39
CA PRO A 264 -7.89 -2.00 2.50
C PRO A 264 -9.23 -1.76 3.20
N ASP A 265 -10.19 -1.11 2.55
CA ASP A 265 -11.57 -1.06 3.04
C ASP A 265 -12.21 -2.45 2.93
N PHE A 266 -12.37 -3.12 4.07
CA PHE A 266 -12.95 -4.44 4.22
C PHE A 266 -14.35 -4.41 4.85
N GLU A 267 -15.04 -3.28 4.79
CA GLU A 267 -16.42 -3.21 5.25
C GLU A 267 -17.33 -4.14 4.43
N ARG A 268 -18.15 -4.93 5.13
CA ARG A 268 -19.07 -5.91 4.54
C ARG A 268 -19.96 -5.32 3.45
N ASP A 269 -20.45 -4.12 3.68
CA ASP A 269 -21.34 -3.40 2.74
C ASP A 269 -20.58 -2.90 1.51
N ARG A 270 -19.25 -2.84 1.57
CA ARG A 270 -18.38 -2.45 0.44
C ARG A 270 -18.02 -3.66 -0.38
N ILE A 271 -17.50 -4.71 0.27
CA ILE A 271 -16.90 -5.86 -0.43
C ILE A 271 -17.85 -7.02 -0.65
N THR A 272 -19.15 -6.88 -0.38
CA THR A 272 -20.15 -7.97 -0.38
C THR A 272 -19.96 -8.98 0.76
N PRO A 273 -21.03 -9.64 1.24
CA PRO A 273 -20.92 -10.70 2.25
C PRO A 273 -19.99 -11.85 1.84
N PHE A 274 -19.96 -12.21 0.56
CA PHE A 274 -19.15 -13.30 0.03
C PHE A 274 -17.64 -13.06 0.24
N TYR A 275 -17.12 -11.92 -0.25
CA TYR A 275 -15.69 -11.62 -0.04
C TYR A 275 -15.40 -11.24 1.42
N PHE A 276 -16.36 -10.69 2.15
CA PHE A 276 -16.20 -10.37 3.57
C PHE A 276 -15.88 -11.61 4.41
N GLU A 277 -16.60 -12.71 4.21
CA GLU A 277 -16.32 -13.97 4.92
C GLU A 277 -14.92 -14.50 4.60
N MET A 278 -14.50 -14.44 3.34
CA MET A 278 -13.16 -14.87 2.91
C MET A 278 -12.06 -14.01 3.52
N VAL A 279 -12.23 -12.68 3.51
CA VAL A 279 -11.28 -11.71 4.08
C VAL A 279 -11.10 -11.94 5.58
N VAL A 280 -12.20 -12.11 6.32
CA VAL A 280 -12.17 -12.35 7.78
C VAL A 280 -11.45 -13.67 8.10
N ASP A 281 -11.76 -14.76 7.39
CA ASP A 281 -11.11 -16.06 7.61
C ASP A 281 -9.62 -16.01 7.27
N LYS A 282 -9.23 -15.47 6.10
CA LYS A 282 -7.84 -15.38 5.67
C LYS A 282 -7.00 -14.50 6.58
N MET A 283 -7.50 -13.32 6.96
CA MET A 283 -6.78 -12.44 7.91
C MET A 283 -6.63 -13.09 9.29
N ALA A 284 -7.67 -13.76 9.80
CA ALA A 284 -7.59 -14.43 11.10
C ALA A 284 -6.55 -15.56 11.10
N ARG A 285 -6.54 -16.40 10.06
CA ARG A 285 -5.54 -17.46 9.89
C ARG A 285 -4.13 -16.92 9.75
N LEU A 286 -3.95 -15.86 8.97
CA LEU A 286 -2.66 -15.18 8.82
C LEU A 286 -2.14 -14.72 10.19
N CYS A 287 -2.97 -14.05 10.99
CA CYS A 287 -2.54 -13.53 12.28
C CYS A 287 -2.24 -14.65 13.30
N ILE A 288 -3.01 -15.74 13.28
CA ILE A 288 -2.75 -16.93 14.10
C ILE A 288 -1.42 -17.58 13.68
N ASP A 289 -1.17 -17.72 12.38
CA ASP A 289 0.10 -18.24 11.87
C ASP A 289 1.28 -17.37 12.31
N ARG A 290 1.19 -16.04 12.18
CA ARG A 290 2.24 -15.14 12.68
C ARG A 290 2.41 -15.20 14.20
N ALA A 291 1.35 -15.46 14.96
CA ALA A 291 1.46 -15.62 16.41
C ALA A 291 2.18 -16.92 16.81
N LEU A 292 2.00 -18.00 16.04
CA LEU A 292 2.60 -19.32 16.31
C LEU A 292 4.01 -19.47 15.73
N ASN A 293 4.20 -19.00 14.51
CA ASN A 293 5.36 -19.30 13.66
C ASN A 293 6.11 -18.03 13.23
N GLY A 294 5.56 -16.84 13.50
CA GLY A 294 6.17 -15.59 13.10
C GLY A 294 7.50 -15.35 13.80
N HIS A 295 8.50 -14.97 13.02
CA HIS A 295 9.74 -14.36 13.50
C HIS A 295 9.63 -12.84 13.46
N GLN A 296 10.62 -12.14 14.00
CA GLN A 296 10.65 -10.67 13.92
C GLN A 296 10.41 -10.20 12.47
N SER A 297 9.48 -9.26 12.29
CA SER A 297 9.14 -8.74 10.97
C SER A 297 10.38 -8.12 10.33
N ASN A 298 10.66 -8.46 9.06
CA ASN A 298 11.76 -7.84 8.33
C ASN A 298 11.49 -6.35 8.18
N MET A 299 12.32 -5.53 8.82
CA MET A 299 12.15 -4.07 8.86
C MET A 299 12.21 -3.44 7.46
N PHE A 300 13.05 -3.99 6.58
CA PHE A 300 13.21 -3.57 5.19
C PHE A 300 12.69 -4.65 4.23
N PRO A 301 11.95 -4.27 3.18
CA PRO A 301 11.55 -5.20 2.13
C PRO A 301 12.74 -5.73 1.30
N LYS A 302 12.46 -6.72 0.44
CA LYS A 302 13.50 -7.48 -0.27
C LYS A 302 13.84 -6.95 -1.66
N TRP A 303 13.36 -5.76 -2.04
CA TRP A 303 13.52 -5.25 -3.40
C TRP A 303 14.99 -5.17 -3.87
N GLU A 304 15.94 -4.83 -2.99
CA GLU A 304 17.37 -4.79 -3.33
C GLU A 304 17.88 -6.16 -3.77
N GLN A 305 17.50 -7.20 -3.03
CA GLN A 305 17.84 -8.59 -3.33
C GLN A 305 17.17 -9.03 -4.63
N MET A 306 15.91 -8.67 -4.84
CA MET A 306 15.17 -9.02 -6.07
C MET A 306 15.74 -8.36 -7.32
N LEU A 307 16.36 -7.18 -7.19
CA LEU A 307 17.08 -6.52 -8.27
C LEU A 307 18.54 -6.96 -8.41
N GLY A 308 19.06 -7.80 -7.49
CA GLY A 308 20.46 -8.19 -7.46
C GLY A 308 21.44 -7.06 -7.09
N LEU A 309 20.95 -6.00 -6.43
CA LEU A 309 21.76 -4.84 -6.02
C LEU A 309 22.49 -5.06 -4.67
N GLY A 310 22.01 -5.99 -3.84
CA GLY A 310 22.60 -6.28 -2.53
C GLY A 310 21.81 -7.34 -1.76
N SER A 311 22.29 -7.70 -0.57
CA SER A 311 21.51 -8.49 0.38
C SER A 311 20.46 -7.61 1.07
N ALA A 312 19.27 -8.16 1.33
CA ALA A 312 18.35 -7.51 2.26
C ALA A 312 19.07 -7.34 3.60
N SER A 313 19.03 -6.15 4.19
CA SER A 313 19.58 -5.73 5.52
C SER A 313 20.82 -4.82 5.53
N GLY A 314 21.27 -4.26 4.41
CA GLY A 314 22.03 -2.99 4.41
C GLY A 314 23.38 -2.93 5.18
N PHE A 315 23.97 -4.05 5.61
CA PHE A 315 25.33 -4.05 6.14
C PHE A 315 26.33 -4.09 4.99
N VAL A 316 26.60 -2.92 4.41
CA VAL A 316 27.91 -2.69 3.80
C VAL A 316 28.88 -2.63 4.97
N GLY A 317 29.95 -3.43 4.94
CA GLY A 317 30.96 -3.47 6.01
C GLY A 317 31.51 -2.07 6.33
N SER A 318 32.24 -1.95 7.44
CA SER A 318 32.94 -0.71 7.79
C SER A 318 33.64 -0.11 6.56
N PRO A 319 33.68 1.23 6.42
CA PRO A 319 34.42 1.87 5.34
C PRO A 319 35.80 1.23 5.24
N VAL A 320 36.18 0.79 4.04
CA VAL A 320 37.54 0.32 3.82
C VAL A 320 38.44 1.53 4.09
N PRO A 321 39.46 1.40 4.98
CA PRO A 321 40.26 2.53 5.46
C PRO A 321 40.98 3.30 4.34
#